data_AF-A0A9Q4L0Y3-F1
#
_entry.id   AF-A0A9Q4L0Y3-F1
#
_cell.length_a   1.000
_cell.length_b   1.000
_cell.length_c   1.000
_cell.angle_alpha   90.00
_cell.angle_beta   90.00
_cell.angle_gamma   90.00
#
_symmetry.space_group_name_H-M   'P 1'
#
loop_
_entity.id
_entity.type
_entity.pdbx_description
1 polymer ?
#
loop_
_entity_poly.entity_id
_entity_poly.type
_entity_poly.pdbx_seq_one_letter_code
_entity_poly.pdbx_strand_id
1 'polypeptide(L)'
;MRESFEVRDTDAGGRIGELTIPRADTTVETPALLPVINPNLDTISPRRLADEFGAEILITNSYIIHGDDDLRERALEDGLHELLDFPGAIMTDSGSFQLSEYGEIDVTTEEILAFQREIGSDIATPVDIPTPPDVSHERAESDLETTQERLEIAENAETGEMLVSAPVQGSTYPDLRERAGRHADGTDLDVFPVGAVVPLMNDYRYDDMIDVVAAAKRGLGADAPVHLFGAGHPMMFALAVAMGCDLFDSAAYALYARDDRYLTVRGTRSLDDLDYLPCSCAVCTEHSPDELRALPDGERESELAAHNLHVTFAEIRRIKQAIRAGNLLELVEQRARAHPTMLDGYRTLLDHAAQLERSDPVSKGSFFYTSHESARRPEVVRHHRRLERLSVPDSLLLTEGNEPRNGEFDDSWRIEPPFGPFPRALSKSYPLTAEVPERTDRGALEAAADGVARLAEANPETALTLAHRGWPADILECLPDDVALVDLAAE
;
A
#
# COMPACT_ATOMS: atom_id res chain seq x y z
N MET A 1 3.32 2.48 22.65
CA MET A 1 2.69 1.35 21.95
C MET A 1 1.20 1.63 22.03
N ARG A 2 0.57 1.91 20.90
CA ARG A 2 -0.86 2.21 20.83
C ARG A 2 -1.65 0.95 21.17
N GLU A 3 -2.67 1.08 22.01
CA GLU A 3 -3.45 -0.08 22.47
C GLU A 3 -4.48 -0.55 21.42
N SER A 4 -4.84 0.34 20.48
CA SER A 4 -5.94 0.12 19.53
C SER A 4 -5.56 -0.66 18.27
N PHE A 5 -4.27 -0.92 17.98
CA PHE A 5 -3.85 -1.60 16.75
C PHE A 5 -2.80 -2.69 16.97
N GLU A 6 -3.09 -3.91 16.53
CA GLU A 6 -2.18 -5.06 16.60
C GLU A 6 -1.86 -5.61 15.20
N VAL A 7 -0.58 -5.90 14.93
CA VAL A 7 -0.14 -6.53 13.67
C VAL A 7 -0.12 -8.05 13.81
N ARG A 8 -0.78 -8.76 12.88
CA ARG A 8 -0.86 -10.23 12.83
C ARG A 8 0.09 -10.86 11.84
N ASP A 9 0.02 -10.44 10.58
CA ASP A 9 0.85 -10.94 9.48
C ASP A 9 1.48 -9.77 8.72
N THR A 10 2.66 -9.97 8.14
CA THR A 10 3.32 -8.95 7.32
C THR A 10 3.89 -9.53 6.03
N ASP A 11 3.96 -8.71 4.99
CA ASP A 11 4.69 -8.99 3.77
C ASP A 11 5.09 -7.66 3.09
N ALA A 12 6.38 -7.48 2.79
CA ALA A 12 6.97 -6.17 2.46
C ALA A 12 6.62 -5.11 3.52
N GLY A 13 5.97 -4.00 3.14
CA GLY A 13 5.41 -3.02 4.06
C GLY A 13 3.97 -3.31 4.46
N GLY A 14 3.29 -4.23 3.77
CA GLY A 14 1.89 -4.58 4.00
C GLY A 14 1.71 -5.43 5.25
N ARG A 15 0.55 -5.27 5.89
CA ARG A 15 0.21 -5.98 7.11
C ARG A 15 -1.26 -6.31 7.20
N ILE A 16 -1.56 -7.48 7.75
CA ILE A 16 -2.86 -7.78 8.31
C ILE A 16 -2.81 -7.39 9.77
N GLY A 17 -3.71 -6.51 10.19
CA GLY A 17 -3.80 -6.06 11.56
C GLY A 17 -5.23 -6.06 12.07
N GLU A 18 -5.38 -5.81 13.36
CA GLU A 18 -6.65 -5.70 14.06
C GLU A 18 -6.73 -4.30 14.68
N LEU A 19 -7.62 -3.46 14.16
CA LEU A 19 -7.92 -2.14 14.70
C LEU A 19 -9.14 -2.25 15.61
N THR A 20 -8.92 -2.21 16.91
CA THR A 20 -9.98 -2.21 17.93
C THR A 20 -10.53 -0.80 18.09
N ILE A 21 -11.85 -0.67 17.98
CA ILE A 21 -12.58 0.60 18.04
C ILE A 21 -13.55 0.49 19.23
N PRO A 22 -13.13 0.95 20.44
CA PRO A 22 -13.84 0.65 21.68
C PRO A 22 -15.29 1.13 21.68
N ARG A 23 -15.54 2.36 21.19
CA ARG A 23 -16.87 2.96 21.16
C ARG A 23 -17.90 2.12 20.37
N ALA A 24 -17.45 1.51 19.27
CA ALA A 24 -18.25 0.65 18.40
C ALA A 24 -18.36 -0.81 18.89
N ASP A 25 -17.63 -1.19 19.94
CA ASP A 25 -17.39 -2.59 20.33
C ASP A 25 -17.01 -3.48 19.12
N THR A 26 -16.18 -2.93 18.22
CA THR A 26 -15.84 -3.55 16.93
C THR A 26 -14.33 -3.60 16.74
N THR A 27 -13.82 -4.73 16.22
CA THR A 27 -12.45 -4.86 15.75
C THR A 27 -12.46 -5.06 14.23
N VAL A 28 -11.78 -4.18 13.51
CA VAL A 28 -11.69 -4.20 12.04
C VAL A 28 -10.40 -4.91 11.61
N GLU A 29 -10.50 -5.91 10.73
CA GLU A 29 -9.32 -6.58 10.15
C GLU A 29 -8.76 -5.78 8.96
N THR A 30 -7.57 -5.22 9.11
CA THR A 30 -6.87 -4.47 8.06
C THR A 30 -6.08 -5.40 7.11
N PRO A 31 -5.81 -5.00 5.85
CA PRO A 31 -6.25 -3.77 5.20
C PRO A 31 -7.76 -3.76 4.96
N ALA A 32 -8.39 -2.59 5.14
CA ALA A 32 -9.85 -2.43 5.07
C ALA A 32 -10.26 -1.25 4.17
N LEU A 33 -11.40 -1.41 3.51
CA LEU A 33 -12.07 -0.35 2.75
C LEU A 33 -13.21 0.21 3.59
N LEU A 34 -13.28 1.54 3.69
CA LEU A 34 -14.34 2.34 4.26
C LEU A 34 -15.15 2.96 3.10
N PRO A 35 -16.31 2.39 2.73
CA PRO A 35 -17.15 3.04 1.74
C PRO A 35 -17.58 4.42 2.25
N VAL A 36 -17.40 5.45 1.41
CA VAL A 36 -17.86 6.81 1.73
C VAL A 36 -19.37 6.86 1.54
N ILE A 37 -20.07 7.33 2.56
CA ILE A 37 -21.50 7.59 2.54
C ILE A 37 -21.72 9.10 2.49
N ASN A 38 -22.51 9.55 1.51
CA ASN A 38 -23.12 10.87 1.55
C ASN A 38 -24.55 10.69 2.08
N PRO A 39 -24.90 11.19 3.29
CA PRO A 39 -26.22 10.99 3.87
C PRO A 39 -27.38 11.52 3.03
N ASN A 40 -27.11 12.42 2.07
CA ASN A 40 -28.11 12.98 1.16
C ASN A 40 -28.34 12.15 -0.11
N LEU A 41 -27.53 11.12 -0.35
CA LEU A 41 -27.59 10.31 -1.56
C LEU A 41 -27.78 8.83 -1.20
N ASP A 42 -28.82 8.22 -1.76
CA ASP A 42 -29.10 6.79 -1.59
C ASP A 42 -28.68 6.00 -2.84
N THR A 43 -27.41 5.60 -2.91
CA THR A 43 -26.89 4.74 -4.00
C THR A 43 -26.84 3.27 -3.55
N ILE A 44 -26.22 3.00 -2.40
CA ILE A 44 -26.19 1.70 -1.73
C ILE A 44 -26.37 1.99 -0.24
N SER A 45 -27.39 1.39 0.38
CA SER A 45 -27.66 1.63 1.80
C SER A 45 -26.52 1.08 2.69
N PRO A 46 -26.20 1.74 3.82
CA PRO A 46 -25.15 1.27 4.73
C PRO A 46 -25.43 -0.13 5.28
N ARG A 47 -26.68 -0.47 5.60
CA ARG A 47 -27.11 -1.82 5.95
C ARG A 47 -26.68 -2.87 4.93
N ARG A 48 -26.85 -2.58 3.63
CA ARG A 48 -26.43 -3.46 2.53
C ARG A 48 -24.91 -3.55 2.42
N LEU A 49 -24.16 -2.48 2.73
CA LEU A 49 -22.69 -2.52 2.80
C LEU A 49 -22.19 -3.56 3.82
N ALA A 50 -22.81 -3.58 5.01
CA ALA A 50 -22.50 -4.59 6.03
C ALA A 50 -22.89 -6.00 5.56
N ASP A 51 -24.15 -6.18 5.16
CA ASP A 51 -24.71 -7.52 4.96
C ASP A 51 -24.22 -8.22 3.68
N GLU A 52 -24.03 -7.49 2.58
CA GLU A 52 -23.66 -8.07 1.28
C GLU A 52 -22.14 -8.08 1.06
N PHE A 53 -21.45 -7.00 1.44
CA PHE A 53 -20.03 -6.82 1.10
C PHE A 53 -19.09 -7.14 2.26
N GLY A 54 -19.63 -7.21 3.49
CA GLY A 54 -18.85 -7.43 4.71
C GLY A 54 -18.07 -6.20 5.14
N ALA A 55 -18.62 -5.00 4.94
CA ALA A 55 -18.03 -3.78 5.46
C ALA A 55 -18.14 -3.76 6.99
N GLU A 56 -17.00 -3.75 7.69
CA GLU A 56 -16.92 -3.64 9.16
C GLU A 56 -16.84 -2.19 9.63
N ILE A 57 -16.48 -1.29 8.71
CA ILE A 57 -16.32 0.14 8.94
C ILE A 57 -16.73 0.93 7.69
N LEU A 58 -17.28 2.12 7.88
CA LEU A 58 -17.54 3.09 6.81
C LEU A 58 -17.07 4.49 7.22
N ILE A 59 -17.09 5.42 6.28
CA ILE A 59 -16.82 6.83 6.57
C ILE A 59 -17.95 7.72 6.03
N THR A 60 -18.28 8.76 6.78
CA THR A 60 -19.19 9.84 6.35
C THR A 60 -18.56 11.19 6.65
N ASN A 61 -19.18 12.28 6.21
CA ASN A 61 -18.68 13.62 6.42
C ASN A 61 -19.52 14.35 7.47
N SER A 62 -18.95 14.60 8.66
CA SER A 62 -19.67 15.26 9.74
C SER A 62 -19.95 16.72 9.46
N TYR A 63 -19.18 17.38 8.58
CA TYR A 63 -19.45 18.76 8.17
C TYR A 63 -20.71 18.87 7.32
N ILE A 64 -20.96 17.90 6.42
CA ILE A 64 -22.24 17.83 5.68
C ILE A 64 -23.41 17.65 6.64
N ILE A 65 -23.28 16.73 7.61
CA ILE A 65 -24.32 16.50 8.63
C ILE A 65 -24.53 17.76 9.48
N HIS A 66 -23.46 18.44 9.89
CA HIS A 66 -23.53 19.65 10.69
C HIS A 66 -24.21 20.82 9.94
N GLY A 67 -23.98 20.94 8.64
CA GLY A 67 -24.51 22.02 7.81
C GLY A 67 -25.96 21.84 7.34
N ASP A 68 -26.52 20.64 7.49
CA ASP A 68 -27.91 20.33 7.14
C ASP A 68 -28.74 20.19 8.42
N ASP A 69 -29.70 21.10 8.63
CA ASP A 69 -30.48 21.19 9.87
C ASP A 69 -31.23 19.87 10.19
N ASP A 70 -31.81 19.22 9.18
CA ASP A 70 -32.60 18.00 9.35
C ASP A 70 -31.68 16.80 9.69
N LEU A 71 -30.53 16.68 9.01
CA LEU A 71 -29.55 15.64 9.33
C LEU A 71 -28.93 15.86 10.70
N ARG A 72 -28.61 17.11 11.04
CA ARG A 72 -28.02 17.48 12.32
C ARG A 72 -28.95 17.15 13.48
N GLU A 73 -30.22 17.54 13.40
CA GLU A 73 -31.22 17.27 14.45
C GLU A 73 -31.35 15.76 14.67
N ARG A 74 -31.52 14.97 13.60
CA ARG A 74 -31.61 13.51 13.69
C ARG A 74 -30.33 12.86 14.23
N ALA A 75 -29.16 13.32 13.79
CA ALA A 75 -27.88 12.80 14.27
C ALA A 75 -27.68 13.05 15.78
N LEU A 76 -28.15 14.20 16.28
CA LEU A 76 -28.07 14.55 17.70
C LEU A 76 -29.14 13.82 18.55
N GLU A 77 -30.31 13.56 17.99
CA GLU A 77 -31.41 12.87 18.70
C GLU A 77 -31.22 11.35 18.74
N ASP A 78 -30.95 10.73 17.58
CA ASP A 78 -30.93 9.28 17.40
C ASP A 78 -29.51 8.68 17.42
N GLY A 79 -28.50 9.51 17.10
CA GLY A 79 -27.12 9.06 16.92
C GLY A 79 -26.81 8.57 15.50
N LEU A 80 -25.52 8.51 15.17
CA LEU A 80 -25.03 8.29 13.81
C LEU A 80 -25.29 6.86 13.29
N HIS A 81 -25.23 5.86 14.15
CA HIS A 81 -25.54 4.46 13.77
C HIS A 81 -27.00 4.27 13.39
N GLU A 82 -27.93 4.86 14.16
CA GLU A 82 -29.36 4.80 13.86
C GLU A 82 -29.70 5.65 12.62
N LEU A 83 -29.06 6.82 12.48
CA LEU A 83 -29.22 7.67 11.29
C LEU A 83 -28.85 6.94 10.00
N LEU A 84 -27.76 6.15 10.02
CA LEU A 84 -27.25 5.46 8.84
C LEU A 84 -27.70 3.99 8.71
N ASP A 85 -28.31 3.41 9.75
CA ASP A 85 -28.60 1.96 9.84
C ASP A 85 -27.34 1.11 9.54
N PHE A 86 -26.25 1.38 10.26
CA PHE A 86 -24.99 0.65 10.11
C PHE A 86 -24.52 0.02 11.43
N PRO A 87 -24.33 -1.32 11.48
CA PRO A 87 -23.98 -2.03 12.71
C PRO A 87 -22.48 -2.04 13.04
N GLY A 88 -21.61 -1.67 12.10
CA GLY A 88 -20.16 -1.61 12.31
C GLY A 88 -19.68 -0.23 12.72
N ALA A 89 -18.36 -0.01 12.69
CA ALA A 89 -17.76 1.26 13.08
C ALA A 89 -18.00 2.38 12.06
N ILE A 90 -18.16 3.61 12.52
CA ILE A 90 -18.36 4.79 11.69
C ILE A 90 -17.26 5.81 11.95
N MET A 91 -16.45 6.05 10.93
CA MET A 91 -15.51 7.16 10.89
C MET A 91 -16.19 8.42 10.35
N THR A 92 -15.82 9.58 10.87
CA THR A 92 -16.26 10.88 10.34
C THR A 92 -15.09 11.74 9.90
N ASP A 93 -15.16 12.25 8.68
CA ASP A 93 -14.29 13.32 8.19
C ASP A 93 -14.77 14.70 8.69
N SER A 94 -13.84 15.63 8.90
CA SER A 94 -14.07 16.99 9.41
C SER A 94 -14.58 17.97 8.37
N GLY A 95 -14.57 17.60 7.08
CA GLY A 95 -14.88 18.51 5.99
C GLY A 95 -13.66 19.19 5.36
N SER A 96 -12.45 18.72 5.66
CA SER A 96 -11.21 19.23 5.06
C SER A 96 -11.22 19.12 3.52
N PHE A 97 -11.92 18.14 2.94
CA PHE A 97 -12.11 18.09 1.49
C PHE A 97 -12.84 19.34 0.95
N GLN A 98 -13.85 19.83 1.66
CA GLN A 98 -14.55 21.09 1.32
C GLN A 98 -13.61 22.29 1.47
N LEU A 99 -12.68 22.27 2.42
CA LEU A 99 -11.63 23.29 2.51
C LEU A 99 -10.73 23.29 1.25
N SER A 100 -10.37 22.13 0.70
CA SER A 100 -9.62 22.06 -0.56
C SER A 100 -10.40 22.51 -1.79
N GLU A 101 -11.71 22.24 -1.85
CA GLU A 101 -12.56 22.57 -3.01
C GLU A 101 -13.06 24.02 -2.98
N TYR A 102 -13.46 24.52 -1.81
CA TYR A 102 -14.16 25.80 -1.65
C TYR A 102 -13.37 26.87 -0.90
N GLY A 103 -12.25 26.51 -0.25
CA GLY A 103 -11.31 27.44 0.37
C GLY A 103 -11.67 27.98 1.75
N GLU A 104 -12.85 27.65 2.28
CA GLU A 104 -13.30 28.08 3.62
C GLU A 104 -14.01 26.94 4.36
N ILE A 105 -13.73 26.80 5.66
CA ILE A 105 -14.46 25.96 6.61
C ILE A 105 -14.78 26.80 7.84
N ASP A 106 -16.06 26.83 8.25
CA ASP A 106 -16.55 27.69 9.33
C ASP A 106 -16.76 26.91 10.64
N VAL A 107 -15.81 26.02 10.97
CA VAL A 107 -15.83 25.20 12.20
C VAL A 107 -14.40 25.01 12.69
N THR A 108 -14.18 25.15 14.00
CA THR A 108 -12.88 24.88 14.64
C THR A 108 -12.65 23.39 14.91
N THR A 109 -11.42 22.99 15.23
CA THR A 109 -11.12 21.61 15.65
C THR A 109 -11.92 21.22 16.90
N GLU A 110 -12.03 22.11 17.89
CA GLU A 110 -12.79 21.83 19.11
C GLU A 110 -14.30 21.65 18.83
N GLU A 111 -14.87 22.50 17.97
CA GLU A 111 -16.28 22.45 17.63
C GLU A 111 -16.62 21.17 16.85
N ILE A 112 -15.81 20.80 15.84
CA ILE A 112 -16.10 19.61 15.03
C ILE A 112 -15.90 18.33 15.84
N LEU A 113 -14.87 18.23 16.68
CA LEU A 113 -14.64 17.06 17.52
C LEU A 113 -15.75 16.90 18.58
N ALA A 114 -16.21 18.00 19.16
CA ALA A 114 -17.35 17.98 20.08
C ALA A 114 -18.61 17.47 19.38
N PHE A 115 -18.89 17.97 18.17
CA PHE A 115 -20.04 17.53 17.38
C PHE A 115 -19.94 16.05 16.98
N GLN A 116 -18.79 15.60 16.45
CA GLN A 116 -18.53 14.20 16.10
C GLN A 116 -18.72 13.27 17.31
N ARG A 117 -18.28 13.72 18.50
CA ARG A 117 -18.52 13.00 19.74
C ARG A 117 -20.01 12.93 20.07
N GLU A 118 -20.73 14.05 20.02
CA GLU A 118 -22.16 14.13 20.35
C GLU A 118 -23.03 13.25 19.46
N ILE A 119 -22.76 13.21 18.15
CA ILE A 119 -23.52 12.38 17.21
C ILE A 119 -23.16 10.90 17.27
N GLY A 120 -22.12 10.49 18.00
CA GLY A 120 -21.77 9.08 18.10
C GLY A 120 -20.74 8.57 17.08
N SER A 121 -19.83 9.41 16.58
CA SER A 121 -18.71 8.95 15.75
C SER A 121 -17.76 8.03 16.52
N ASP A 122 -17.28 6.96 15.90
CA ASP A 122 -16.34 6.02 16.53
C ASP A 122 -14.88 6.40 16.30
N ILE A 123 -14.60 6.97 15.11
CA ILE A 123 -13.31 7.54 14.75
C ILE A 123 -13.54 8.96 14.21
N ALA A 124 -13.07 9.95 14.96
CA ALA A 124 -13.15 11.35 14.62
C ALA A 124 -11.92 11.80 13.82
N THR A 125 -12.08 12.88 13.07
CA THR A 125 -10.99 13.55 12.35
C THR A 125 -11.02 15.03 12.72
N PRO A 126 -9.90 15.62 13.16
CA PRO A 126 -9.82 17.06 13.40
C PRO A 126 -9.83 17.82 12.06
N VAL A 127 -9.99 19.14 12.11
CA VAL A 127 -9.78 19.97 10.92
C VAL A 127 -8.27 19.99 10.60
N ASP A 128 -7.90 19.75 9.36
CA ASP A 128 -6.53 19.82 8.85
C ASP A 128 -6.46 20.68 7.58
N ILE A 129 -5.26 20.98 7.10
CA ILE A 129 -5.09 21.70 5.83
C ILE A 129 -4.58 20.71 4.78
N PRO A 130 -5.44 20.25 3.85
CA PRO A 130 -5.01 19.37 2.76
C PRO A 130 -4.24 20.17 1.70
N THR A 131 -2.95 20.39 1.96
CA THR A 131 -2.05 21.13 1.08
C THR A 131 -1.94 20.45 -0.29
N PRO A 132 -2.36 21.09 -1.39
CA PRO A 132 -2.30 20.49 -2.73
C PRO A 132 -0.87 20.09 -3.14
N PRO A 133 -0.72 19.13 -4.07
CA PRO A 133 0.57 18.83 -4.68
C PRO A 133 1.23 20.07 -5.31
N ASP A 134 2.57 20.08 -5.32
CA ASP A 134 3.41 21.02 -6.07
C ASP A 134 3.23 22.51 -5.74
N VAL A 135 2.65 22.84 -4.57
CA VAL A 135 2.73 24.19 -4.00
C VAL A 135 4.18 24.49 -3.58
N SER A 136 4.51 25.75 -3.29
CA SER A 136 5.84 26.09 -2.78
C SER A 136 6.11 25.39 -1.44
N HIS A 137 7.37 25.01 -1.21
CA HIS A 137 7.81 24.43 0.06
C HIS A 137 7.43 25.30 1.26
N GLU A 138 7.63 26.62 1.15
CA GLU A 138 7.23 27.60 2.18
C GLU A 138 5.72 27.55 2.51
N ARG A 139 4.86 27.39 1.49
CA ARG A 139 3.42 27.25 1.71
C ARG A 139 3.09 25.92 2.36
N ALA A 140 3.68 24.83 1.87
CA ALA A 140 3.46 23.51 2.44
C ALA A 140 3.93 23.42 3.89
N GLU A 141 5.03 24.09 4.24
CA GLU A 141 5.52 24.20 5.61
C GLU A 141 4.55 25.00 6.49
N SER A 142 4.08 26.16 6.04
CA SER A 142 3.10 26.97 6.78
C SER A 142 1.75 26.25 6.98
N ASP A 143 1.22 25.60 5.95
CA ASP A 143 -0.03 24.83 6.04
C ASP A 143 0.12 23.63 7.01
N LEU A 144 1.31 23.00 7.00
CA LEU A 144 1.63 21.91 7.91
C LEU A 144 1.73 22.39 9.36
N GLU A 145 2.34 23.54 9.63
CA GLU A 145 2.40 24.12 10.98
C GLU A 145 0.99 24.31 11.57
N THR A 146 0.05 24.86 10.79
CA THR A 146 -1.34 24.99 11.24
C THR A 146 -2.00 23.64 11.48
N THR A 147 -1.70 22.63 10.66
CA THR A 147 -2.21 21.26 10.88
C THR A 147 -1.67 20.69 12.20
N GLN A 148 -0.39 20.90 12.50
CA GLN A 148 0.24 20.44 13.75
C GLN A 148 -0.37 21.12 14.98
N GLU A 149 -0.60 22.43 14.93
CA GLU A 149 -1.33 23.15 16.01
C GLU A 149 -2.72 22.55 16.26
N ARG A 150 -3.44 22.16 15.21
CA ARG A 150 -4.76 21.52 15.33
C ARG A 150 -4.70 20.10 15.86
N LEU A 151 -3.61 19.36 15.61
CA LEU A 151 -3.39 18.05 16.22
C LEU A 151 -3.15 18.18 17.73
N GLU A 152 -2.39 19.19 18.16
CA GLU A 152 -2.18 19.48 19.59
C GLU A 152 -3.50 19.83 20.29
N ILE A 153 -4.39 20.57 19.62
CA ILE A 153 -5.76 20.82 20.11
C ILE A 153 -6.55 19.51 20.22
N ALA A 154 -6.50 18.68 19.17
CA ALA A 154 -7.23 17.41 19.12
C ALA A 154 -6.80 16.43 20.22
N GLU A 155 -5.50 16.36 20.50
CA GLU A 155 -4.92 15.53 21.56
C GLU A 155 -5.45 15.92 22.96
N ASN A 156 -5.74 17.21 23.17
CA ASN A 156 -6.25 17.72 24.43
C ASN A 156 -7.80 17.76 24.50
N ALA A 157 -8.49 17.33 23.45
CA ALA A 157 -9.96 17.32 23.41
C ALA A 157 -10.53 16.14 24.21
N GLU A 158 -11.70 16.34 24.83
CA GLU A 158 -12.39 15.26 25.55
C GLU A 158 -13.14 14.36 24.56
N THR A 159 -12.58 13.19 24.26
CA THR A 159 -13.09 12.26 23.25
C THR A 159 -13.71 10.98 23.84
N GLY A 160 -13.44 10.67 25.11
CA GLY A 160 -13.92 9.44 25.76
C GLY A 160 -13.35 8.18 25.09
N GLU A 161 -14.22 7.29 24.62
CA GLU A 161 -13.83 6.05 23.90
C GLU A 161 -13.73 6.23 22.37
N MET A 162 -14.04 7.44 21.87
CA MET A 162 -13.92 7.78 20.45
C MET A 162 -12.43 7.92 20.09
N LEU A 163 -11.99 7.18 19.08
CA LEU A 163 -10.64 7.32 18.55
C LEU A 163 -10.53 8.61 17.73
N VAL A 164 -9.33 9.15 17.60
CA VAL A 164 -9.08 10.36 16.81
C VAL A 164 -7.95 10.16 15.82
N SER A 165 -8.15 10.63 14.60
CA SER A 165 -7.15 10.58 13.54
C SER A 165 -6.17 11.76 13.62
N ALA A 166 -4.94 11.54 13.14
CA ALA A 166 -3.85 12.49 13.07
C ALA A 166 -3.37 12.65 11.61
N PRO A 167 -4.03 13.51 10.80
CA PRO A 167 -3.65 13.69 9.40
C PRO A 167 -2.18 14.12 9.21
N VAL A 168 -1.46 13.36 8.40
CA VAL A 168 -0.08 13.59 7.98
C VAL A 168 -0.09 14.34 6.64
N GLN A 169 0.17 15.65 6.70
CA GLN A 169 0.22 16.56 5.55
C GLN A 169 1.67 16.90 5.12
N GLY A 170 1.83 17.75 4.11
CA GLY A 170 3.15 18.19 3.61
C GLY A 170 3.32 18.16 2.09
N SER A 171 2.23 18.18 1.31
CA SER A 171 2.26 18.20 -0.16
C SER A 171 3.11 17.04 -0.74
N THR A 172 3.90 17.29 -1.78
CA THR A 172 4.80 16.32 -2.44
C THR A 172 6.24 16.34 -1.86
N TYR A 173 6.46 16.95 -0.69
CA TYR A 173 7.79 17.09 -0.08
C TYR A 173 8.12 15.98 0.93
N PRO A 174 9.08 15.08 0.64
CA PRO A 174 9.39 13.95 1.53
C PRO A 174 9.90 14.36 2.92
N ASP A 175 10.65 15.45 3.02
CA ASP A 175 11.14 15.98 4.30
C ASP A 175 10.00 16.46 5.20
N LEU A 176 9.02 17.16 4.62
CA LEU A 176 7.82 17.61 5.33
C LEU A 176 6.94 16.43 5.75
N ARG A 177 6.71 15.47 4.85
CA ARG A 177 5.92 14.25 5.15
C ARG A 177 6.52 13.42 6.28
N GLU A 178 7.84 13.24 6.28
CA GLU A 178 8.52 12.50 7.34
C GLU A 178 8.49 13.25 8.68
N ARG A 179 8.62 14.58 8.66
CA ARG A 179 8.48 15.43 9.84
C ARG A 179 7.05 15.44 10.39
N ALA A 180 6.06 15.50 9.51
CA ALA A 180 4.64 15.42 9.85
C ALA A 180 4.31 14.05 10.47
N GLY A 181 4.80 12.96 9.86
CA GLY A 181 4.65 11.61 10.41
C GLY A 181 5.22 11.48 11.83
N ARG A 182 6.44 12.00 12.08
CA ARG A 182 7.03 12.02 13.43
C ARG A 182 6.25 12.83 14.45
N HIS A 183 5.71 13.98 14.04
CA HIS A 183 4.92 14.81 14.94
C HIS A 183 3.62 14.08 15.29
N ALA A 184 2.89 13.57 14.30
CA ALA A 184 1.66 12.80 14.51
C ALA A 184 1.93 11.56 15.39
N ASP A 185 2.99 10.79 15.10
CA ASP A 185 3.37 9.61 15.91
C ASP A 185 3.70 9.96 17.37
N GLY A 186 4.15 11.19 17.63
CA GLY A 186 4.44 11.70 18.95
C GLY A 186 3.22 12.10 19.77
N THR A 187 2.03 12.13 19.16
CA THR A 187 0.76 12.40 19.85
C THR A 187 0.12 11.12 20.39
N ASP A 188 -0.80 11.27 21.33
CA ASP A 188 -1.66 10.21 21.86
C ASP A 188 -2.85 9.86 20.95
N LEU A 189 -2.86 10.34 19.70
CA LEU A 189 -3.89 10.04 18.68
C LEU A 189 -3.70 8.63 18.06
N ASP A 190 -4.74 8.13 17.38
CA ASP A 190 -4.92 6.70 17.15
C ASP A 190 -4.71 6.23 15.72
N VAL A 191 -5.19 6.99 14.73
CA VAL A 191 -5.18 6.62 13.30
C VAL A 191 -4.42 7.67 12.52
N PHE A 192 -3.63 7.29 11.50
CA PHE A 192 -2.69 8.19 10.82
C PHE A 192 -3.00 8.33 9.33
N PRO A 193 -3.95 9.20 8.96
CA PRO A 193 -4.25 9.40 7.56
C PRO A 193 -3.15 10.15 6.82
N VAL A 194 -2.78 9.67 5.62
CA VAL A 194 -1.91 10.40 4.70
C VAL A 194 -2.79 11.17 3.73
N GLY A 195 -2.90 12.47 3.96
CA GLY A 195 -3.82 13.36 3.25
C GLY A 195 -3.24 14.03 1.99
N ALA A 196 -4.11 14.75 1.27
CA ALA A 196 -3.79 15.50 0.04
C ALA A 196 -3.18 14.68 -1.11
N VAL A 197 -3.46 13.37 -1.15
CA VAL A 197 -2.99 12.45 -2.20
C VAL A 197 -4.05 12.19 -3.29
N VAL A 198 -5.29 12.63 -3.09
CA VAL A 198 -6.38 12.46 -4.07
C VAL A 198 -6.03 13.02 -5.45
N PRO A 199 -5.47 14.24 -5.59
CA PRO A 199 -5.08 14.75 -6.90
C PRO A 199 -4.00 13.89 -7.57
N LEU A 200 -3.04 13.35 -6.80
CA LEU A 200 -2.02 12.44 -7.34
C LEU A 200 -2.64 11.18 -7.93
N MET A 201 -3.62 10.59 -7.24
CA MET A 201 -4.30 9.39 -7.73
C MET A 201 -5.19 9.67 -8.95
N ASN A 202 -5.87 10.81 -8.97
CA ASN A 202 -6.68 11.25 -10.11
C ASN A 202 -5.82 11.52 -11.36
N ASP A 203 -4.61 12.05 -11.17
CA ASP A 203 -3.64 12.33 -12.23
C ASP A 203 -2.73 11.13 -12.54
N TYR A 204 -2.99 9.96 -11.92
CA TYR A 204 -2.24 8.72 -12.12
C TYR A 204 -0.74 8.82 -11.73
N ARG A 205 -0.38 9.73 -10.83
CA ARG A 205 0.97 9.96 -10.27
C ARG A 205 1.26 9.00 -9.10
N TYR A 206 1.29 7.70 -9.40
CA TYR A 206 1.45 6.65 -8.38
C TYR A 206 2.87 6.56 -7.81
N ASP A 207 3.88 7.04 -8.54
CA ASP A 207 5.24 7.24 -8.05
C ASP A 207 5.27 8.28 -6.93
N ASP A 208 4.72 9.48 -7.15
CA ASP A 208 4.63 10.52 -6.13
C ASP A 208 3.80 10.06 -4.91
N MET A 209 2.71 9.33 -5.15
CA MET A 209 1.92 8.72 -4.08
C MET A 209 2.79 7.80 -3.22
N ILE A 210 3.64 6.97 -3.83
CA ILE A 210 4.52 6.05 -3.11
C ILE A 210 5.61 6.79 -2.35
N ASP A 211 6.22 7.83 -2.92
CA ASP A 211 7.22 8.65 -2.22
C ASP A 211 6.63 9.36 -0.99
N VAL A 212 5.42 9.90 -1.12
CA VAL A 212 4.68 10.55 -0.02
C VAL A 212 4.37 9.55 1.10
N VAL A 213 3.84 8.37 0.77
CA VAL A 213 3.53 7.33 1.76
C VAL A 213 4.82 6.79 2.40
N ALA A 214 5.85 6.51 1.61
CA ALA A 214 7.14 6.03 2.11
C ALA A 214 7.75 7.03 3.11
N ALA A 215 7.68 8.32 2.81
CA ALA A 215 8.15 9.39 3.69
C ALA A 215 7.34 9.50 4.99
N ALA A 216 6.01 9.51 4.91
CA ALA A 216 5.15 9.49 6.09
C ALA A 216 5.46 8.27 6.97
N LYS A 217 5.56 7.07 6.38
CA LYS A 217 5.88 5.82 7.08
C LYS A 217 7.26 5.80 7.74
N ARG A 218 8.23 6.60 7.28
CA ARG A 218 9.52 6.74 7.99
C ARG A 218 9.39 7.50 9.31
N GLY A 219 8.38 8.36 9.43
CA GLY A 219 8.10 9.09 10.66
C GLY A 219 7.16 8.39 11.64
N LEU A 220 6.43 7.36 11.18
CA LEU A 220 5.41 6.66 11.96
C LEU A 220 5.93 5.36 12.60
N GLY A 221 5.41 5.03 13.78
CA GLY A 221 5.66 3.76 14.45
C GLY A 221 5.10 2.55 13.70
N ALA A 222 5.64 1.36 14.01
CA ALA A 222 5.16 0.10 13.44
C ALA A 222 3.75 -0.30 13.95
N ASP A 223 3.26 0.35 14.99
CA ASP A 223 1.93 0.19 15.62
C ASP A 223 0.94 1.29 15.21
N ALA A 224 1.34 2.23 14.34
CA ALA A 224 0.48 3.30 13.85
C ALA A 224 -0.31 2.84 12.60
N PRO A 225 -1.64 2.63 12.64
CA PRO A 225 -2.43 2.27 11.45
C PRO A 225 -2.52 3.45 10.49
N VAL A 226 -2.23 3.22 9.21
CA VAL A 226 -2.11 4.25 8.18
C VAL A 226 -3.30 4.22 7.25
N HIS A 227 -3.98 5.36 7.12
CA HIS A 227 -5.14 5.52 6.25
C HIS A 227 -4.76 6.32 5.01
N LEU A 228 -4.91 5.76 3.81
CA LEU A 228 -4.67 6.52 2.57
C LEU A 228 -5.96 7.24 2.15
N PHE A 229 -6.02 8.54 2.41
CA PHE A 229 -7.25 9.33 2.22
C PHE A 229 -7.69 9.42 0.75
N GLY A 230 -8.96 9.14 0.50
CA GLY A 230 -9.63 9.17 -0.81
C GLY A 230 -9.14 8.12 -1.80
N ALA A 231 -8.38 7.11 -1.33
CA ALA A 231 -7.84 6.05 -2.16
C ALA A 231 -8.87 4.96 -2.40
N GLY A 232 -9.67 5.14 -3.46
CA GLY A 232 -10.85 4.32 -3.67
C GLY A 232 -10.85 3.35 -4.84
N HIS A 233 -9.81 3.35 -5.68
CA HIS A 233 -9.78 2.56 -6.92
C HIS A 233 -8.94 1.28 -6.77
N PRO A 234 -9.47 0.07 -7.05
CA PRO A 234 -8.81 -1.19 -6.70
C PRO A 234 -7.47 -1.47 -7.38
N MET A 235 -7.18 -0.83 -8.51
CA MET A 235 -5.90 -1.05 -9.22
C MET A 235 -4.65 -0.70 -8.39
N MET A 236 -4.76 0.23 -7.42
CA MET A 236 -3.60 0.70 -6.65
C MET A 236 -3.50 0.09 -5.25
N PHE A 237 -4.53 -0.62 -4.75
CA PHE A 237 -4.52 -1.12 -3.37
C PHE A 237 -3.30 -1.98 -3.05
N ALA A 238 -2.96 -2.93 -3.92
CA ALA A 238 -1.81 -3.80 -3.67
C ALA A 238 -0.50 -2.99 -3.52
N LEU A 239 -0.34 -1.95 -4.35
CA LEU A 239 0.82 -1.06 -4.34
C LEU A 239 0.87 -0.23 -3.05
N ALA A 240 -0.25 0.38 -2.66
CA ALA A 240 -0.35 1.17 -1.42
C ALA A 240 -0.18 0.31 -0.16
N VAL A 241 -0.80 -0.87 -0.12
CA VAL A 241 -0.63 -1.83 0.98
C VAL A 241 0.82 -2.30 1.06
N ALA A 242 1.49 -2.60 -0.05
CA ALA A 242 2.89 -2.97 -0.04
C ALA A 242 3.82 -1.87 0.51
N MET A 243 3.39 -0.60 0.48
CA MET A 243 4.09 0.52 1.12
C MET A 243 3.65 0.74 2.59
N GLY A 244 2.63 0.02 3.07
CA GLY A 244 2.21 -0.04 4.47
C GLY A 244 1.00 0.81 4.83
N CYS A 245 0.09 1.04 3.88
CA CYS A 245 -1.26 1.54 4.14
C CYS A 245 -2.20 0.41 4.59
N ASP A 246 -3.09 0.71 5.54
CA ASP A 246 -4.00 -0.23 6.20
C ASP A 246 -5.47 0.10 5.95
N LEU A 247 -5.81 1.38 5.86
CA LEU A 247 -7.19 1.82 5.64
C LEU A 247 -7.28 2.60 4.32
N PHE A 248 -8.42 2.45 3.65
CA PHE A 248 -8.73 3.10 2.39
C PHE A 248 -10.16 3.60 2.43
N ASP A 249 -10.45 4.79 1.94
CA ASP A 249 -11.83 5.26 1.77
C ASP A 249 -12.16 5.56 0.30
N SER A 250 -13.42 5.34 -0.07
CA SER A 250 -13.85 5.47 -1.46
C SER A 250 -15.28 5.98 -1.59
N ALA A 251 -15.45 7.12 -2.26
CA ALA A 251 -16.71 7.48 -2.93
C ALA A 251 -16.72 6.99 -4.39
N ALA A 252 -15.60 6.44 -4.90
CA ALA A 252 -15.43 6.11 -6.31
C ALA A 252 -16.44 5.07 -6.78
N TYR A 253 -16.82 4.10 -5.94
CA TYR A 253 -17.79 3.07 -6.32
C TYR A 253 -19.13 3.65 -6.79
N ALA A 254 -19.63 4.67 -6.09
CA ALA A 254 -20.90 5.35 -6.39
C ALA A 254 -20.71 6.44 -7.45
N LEU A 255 -19.67 7.27 -7.34
CA LEU A 255 -19.40 8.34 -8.30
C LEU A 255 -19.18 7.78 -9.71
N TYR A 256 -18.48 6.65 -9.83
CA TYR A 256 -18.20 6.04 -11.12
C TYR A 256 -19.45 5.39 -11.67
N ALA A 257 -20.25 4.72 -10.83
CA ALA A 257 -21.50 4.12 -11.24
C ALA A 257 -22.49 5.15 -11.83
N ARG A 258 -22.57 6.35 -11.24
CA ARG A 258 -23.40 7.46 -11.74
C ARG A 258 -22.99 7.95 -13.13
N ASP A 259 -21.71 7.81 -13.45
CA ASP A 259 -21.16 8.16 -14.77
C ASP A 259 -21.11 6.95 -15.72
N ASP A 260 -21.85 5.87 -15.43
CA ASP A 260 -21.83 4.61 -16.19
C ASP A 260 -20.42 3.99 -16.31
N ARG A 261 -19.58 4.19 -15.29
CA ARG A 261 -18.21 3.65 -15.22
C ARG A 261 -18.13 2.38 -14.38
N TYR A 262 -17.49 1.38 -14.98
CA TYR A 262 -17.28 0.04 -14.47
C TYR A 262 -15.83 -0.13 -13.98
N LEU A 263 -15.66 -0.42 -12.69
CA LEU A 263 -14.34 -0.62 -12.07
C LEU A 263 -13.79 -2.02 -12.36
N THR A 264 -12.47 -2.07 -12.56
CA THR A 264 -11.69 -3.32 -12.62
C THR A 264 -10.41 -3.16 -11.81
N VAL A 265 -9.77 -4.27 -11.45
CA VAL A 265 -8.41 -4.24 -10.85
C VAL A 265 -7.33 -3.75 -11.81
N ARG A 266 -7.65 -3.46 -13.07
CA ARG A 266 -6.73 -2.95 -14.10
C ARG A 266 -7.01 -1.50 -14.50
N GLY A 267 -8.01 -0.85 -13.91
CA GLY A 267 -8.47 0.48 -14.32
C GLY A 267 -9.98 0.54 -14.46
N THR A 268 -10.47 1.59 -15.10
CA THR A 268 -11.89 1.87 -15.29
C THR A 268 -12.29 1.70 -16.76
N ARG A 269 -13.54 1.27 -17.01
CA ARG A 269 -14.16 1.20 -18.35
C ARG A 269 -15.47 1.96 -18.35
N SER A 270 -15.83 2.55 -19.49
CA SER A 270 -17.21 2.96 -19.73
C SER A 270 -18.06 1.71 -19.97
N LEU A 271 -19.28 1.66 -19.43
CA LEU A 271 -20.23 0.59 -19.74
C LEU A 271 -20.50 0.50 -21.25
N ASP A 272 -20.52 1.62 -21.97
CA ASP A 272 -20.74 1.67 -23.42
C ASP A 272 -19.67 0.92 -24.24
N ASP A 273 -18.45 0.78 -23.69
CA ASP A 273 -17.33 0.14 -24.38
C ASP A 273 -17.21 -1.37 -24.09
N LEU A 274 -18.12 -1.94 -23.28
CA LEU A 274 -18.04 -3.34 -22.86
C LEU A 274 -18.85 -4.28 -23.76
N ASP A 275 -18.15 -5.18 -24.47
CA ASP A 275 -18.81 -6.31 -25.16
C ASP A 275 -19.08 -7.50 -24.23
N TYR A 276 -18.34 -7.59 -23.12
CA TYR A 276 -18.46 -8.61 -22.09
C TYR A 276 -18.23 -7.98 -20.71
N LEU A 277 -18.85 -8.52 -19.67
CA LEU A 277 -18.53 -8.17 -18.28
C LEU A 277 -17.41 -9.10 -17.77
N PRO A 278 -16.15 -8.62 -17.61
CA PRO A 278 -15.02 -9.47 -17.23
C PRO A 278 -14.96 -9.71 -15.71
N CYS A 279 -16.08 -10.06 -15.09
CA CYS A 279 -16.21 -10.32 -13.66
C CYS A 279 -17.22 -11.46 -13.43
N SER A 280 -17.21 -12.01 -12.22
CA SER A 280 -18.10 -13.10 -11.80
C SER A 280 -18.80 -12.78 -10.48
N CYS A 281 -19.00 -11.49 -10.17
CA CYS A 281 -19.86 -11.05 -9.07
C CYS A 281 -21.33 -11.27 -9.41
N ALA A 282 -22.23 -11.16 -8.42
CA ALA A 282 -23.66 -11.39 -8.59
C ALA A 282 -24.25 -10.62 -9.79
N VAL A 283 -23.93 -9.32 -9.89
CA VAL A 283 -24.33 -8.45 -11.00
C VAL A 283 -23.87 -8.98 -12.35
N CYS A 284 -22.58 -9.30 -12.49
CA CYS A 284 -21.99 -9.70 -13.77
C CYS A 284 -22.36 -11.11 -14.21
N THR A 285 -22.86 -11.95 -13.30
CA THR A 285 -23.38 -13.28 -13.64
C THR A 285 -24.86 -13.26 -14.03
N GLU A 286 -25.60 -12.25 -13.59
CA GLU A 286 -27.03 -12.10 -13.85
C GLU A 286 -27.33 -11.23 -15.06
N HIS A 287 -26.41 -10.32 -15.42
CA HIS A 287 -26.56 -9.40 -16.54
C HIS A 287 -25.48 -9.53 -17.61
N SER A 288 -25.86 -9.22 -18.84
CA SER A 288 -24.96 -8.84 -19.93
C SER A 288 -24.74 -7.32 -19.99
N PRO A 289 -23.73 -6.82 -20.73
CA PRO A 289 -23.55 -5.36 -20.90
C PRO A 289 -24.77 -4.66 -21.51
N ASP A 290 -25.43 -5.29 -22.50
CA ASP A 290 -26.63 -4.73 -23.15
C ASP A 290 -27.82 -4.67 -22.18
N GLU A 291 -27.98 -5.67 -21.32
CA GLU A 291 -29.02 -5.66 -20.28
C GLU A 291 -28.77 -4.55 -19.27
N LEU A 292 -27.52 -4.37 -18.80
CA LEU A 292 -27.19 -3.26 -17.90
C LEU A 292 -27.46 -1.90 -18.54
N ARG A 293 -27.07 -1.68 -19.81
CA ARG A 293 -27.37 -0.42 -20.54
C ARG A 293 -28.86 -0.16 -20.68
N ALA A 294 -29.67 -1.21 -20.79
CA ALA A 294 -31.11 -1.12 -20.94
C ALA A 294 -31.86 -0.83 -19.63
N LEU A 295 -31.20 -0.95 -18.46
CA LEU A 295 -31.79 -0.63 -17.17
C LEU A 295 -32.09 0.88 -17.05
N PRO A 296 -33.15 1.26 -16.31
CA PRO A 296 -33.37 2.64 -15.90
C PRO A 296 -32.16 3.20 -15.15
N ASP A 297 -31.88 4.50 -15.29
CA ASP A 297 -30.65 5.12 -14.78
C ASP A 297 -30.38 4.84 -13.28
N GLY A 298 -31.40 4.89 -12.42
CA GLY A 298 -31.24 4.59 -10.99
C GLY A 298 -30.94 3.11 -10.68
N GLU A 299 -31.56 2.19 -11.42
CA GLU A 299 -31.27 0.75 -11.28
C GLU A 299 -29.88 0.43 -11.83
N ARG A 300 -29.50 1.04 -12.96
CA ARG A 300 -28.18 0.93 -13.56
C ARG A 300 -27.08 1.46 -12.63
N GLU A 301 -27.28 2.63 -12.02
CA GLU A 301 -26.36 3.19 -11.01
C GLU A 301 -26.20 2.23 -9.83
N SER A 302 -27.30 1.65 -9.31
CA SER A 302 -27.23 0.73 -8.18
C SER A 302 -26.49 -0.57 -8.52
N GLU A 303 -26.75 -1.16 -9.70
CA GLU A 303 -26.07 -2.38 -10.15
C GLU A 303 -24.57 -2.14 -10.41
N LEU A 304 -24.22 -1.03 -11.07
CA LEU A 304 -22.81 -0.67 -11.28
C LEU A 304 -22.10 -0.37 -9.96
N ALA A 305 -22.76 0.30 -9.01
CA ALA A 305 -22.20 0.56 -7.69
C ALA A 305 -21.97 -0.74 -6.92
N ALA A 306 -22.91 -1.69 -6.98
CA ALA A 306 -22.77 -3.00 -6.38
C ALA A 306 -21.61 -3.80 -7.01
N HIS A 307 -21.49 -3.81 -8.35
CA HIS A 307 -20.34 -4.39 -9.03
C HIS A 307 -19.01 -3.75 -8.59
N ASN A 308 -18.97 -2.42 -8.55
CA ASN A 308 -17.79 -1.66 -8.16
C ASN A 308 -17.33 -2.01 -6.74
N LEU A 309 -18.26 -2.15 -5.80
CA LEU A 309 -17.99 -2.63 -4.44
C LEU A 309 -17.51 -4.09 -4.44
N HIS A 310 -18.15 -4.99 -5.19
CA HIS A 310 -17.71 -6.40 -5.29
C HIS A 310 -16.25 -6.52 -5.74
N VAL A 311 -15.84 -5.78 -6.77
CA VAL A 311 -14.45 -5.78 -7.25
C VAL A 311 -13.50 -5.24 -6.19
N THR A 312 -13.89 -4.15 -5.52
CA THR A 312 -13.06 -3.43 -4.56
C THR A 312 -12.82 -4.27 -3.30
N PHE A 313 -13.86 -4.84 -2.70
CA PHE A 313 -13.75 -5.75 -1.56
C PHE A 313 -13.07 -7.07 -1.94
N ALA A 314 -13.29 -7.60 -3.14
CA ALA A 314 -12.59 -8.80 -3.60
C ALA A 314 -11.07 -8.58 -3.74
N GLU A 315 -10.65 -7.38 -4.13
CA GLU A 315 -9.22 -7.04 -4.19
C GLU A 315 -8.59 -6.93 -2.80
N ILE A 316 -9.28 -6.31 -1.84
CA ILE A 316 -8.83 -6.30 -0.43
C ILE A 316 -8.64 -7.74 0.10
N ARG A 317 -9.61 -8.63 -0.13
CA ARG A 317 -9.48 -10.05 0.25
C ARG A 317 -8.29 -10.74 -0.42
N ARG A 318 -8.03 -10.45 -1.70
CA ARG A 318 -6.90 -11.01 -2.44
C ARG A 318 -5.55 -10.51 -1.88
N ILE A 319 -5.48 -9.24 -1.49
CA ILE A 319 -4.29 -8.65 -0.86
C ILE A 319 -4.03 -9.31 0.49
N LYS A 320 -5.06 -9.47 1.34
CA LYS A 320 -4.93 -10.20 2.61
C LYS A 320 -4.41 -11.63 2.40
N GLN A 321 -4.96 -12.34 1.42
CA GLN A 321 -4.48 -13.68 1.09
C GLN A 321 -3.02 -13.68 0.61
N ALA A 322 -2.60 -12.65 -0.13
CA ALA A 322 -1.23 -12.53 -0.61
C ALA A 322 -0.24 -12.24 0.54
N ILE A 323 -0.62 -11.40 1.50
CA ILE A 323 0.16 -11.17 2.73
C ILE A 323 0.35 -12.49 3.49
N ARG A 324 -0.73 -13.25 3.74
CA ARG A 324 -0.63 -14.55 4.44
C ARG A 324 0.24 -15.58 3.70
N ALA A 325 0.22 -15.55 2.37
CA ALA A 325 1.03 -16.45 1.55
C ALA A 325 2.49 -15.97 1.41
N GLY A 326 2.79 -14.72 1.79
CA GLY A 326 4.09 -14.09 1.58
C GLY A 326 4.41 -13.86 0.11
N ASN A 327 3.40 -13.49 -0.70
CA ASN A 327 3.55 -13.19 -2.13
C ASN A 327 2.85 -11.88 -2.57
N LEU A 328 2.79 -10.89 -1.69
CA LEU A 328 2.22 -9.57 -1.95
C LEU A 328 2.94 -8.86 -3.10
N LEU A 329 4.27 -8.95 -3.18
CA LEU A 329 5.03 -8.28 -4.25
C LEU A 329 4.78 -8.91 -5.63
N GLU A 330 4.50 -10.22 -5.71
CA GLU A 330 4.01 -10.85 -6.94
C GLU A 330 2.64 -10.31 -7.34
N LEU A 331 1.74 -10.08 -6.38
CA LEU A 331 0.45 -9.45 -6.66
C LEU A 331 0.62 -8.00 -7.14
N VAL A 332 1.47 -7.22 -6.48
CA VAL A 332 1.83 -5.85 -6.92
C VAL A 332 2.35 -5.87 -8.35
N GLU A 333 3.26 -6.80 -8.66
CA GLU A 333 3.83 -6.91 -9.99
C GLU A 333 2.76 -7.18 -11.05
N GLN A 334 1.83 -8.10 -10.78
CA GLN A 334 0.69 -8.36 -11.68
C GLN A 334 -0.18 -7.12 -11.90
N ARG A 335 -0.43 -6.33 -10.85
CA ARG A 335 -1.23 -5.09 -10.92
C ARG A 335 -0.49 -3.96 -11.62
N ALA A 336 0.83 -3.85 -11.42
CA ALA A 336 1.68 -2.84 -12.05
C ALA A 336 1.63 -2.90 -13.59
N ARG A 337 1.30 -4.06 -14.18
CA ARG A 337 1.15 -4.24 -15.63
C ARG A 337 -0.19 -3.74 -16.18
N ALA A 338 -1.04 -3.16 -15.34
CA ALA A 338 -2.30 -2.57 -15.77
C ALA A 338 -2.12 -1.24 -16.52
N HIS A 339 -1.15 -0.42 -16.10
CA HIS A 339 -0.94 0.94 -16.62
C HIS A 339 0.53 1.36 -16.51
N PRO A 340 1.09 2.15 -17.44
CA PRO A 340 2.50 2.61 -17.35
C PRO A 340 2.84 3.30 -16.03
N THR A 341 1.99 4.20 -15.54
CA THR A 341 2.27 4.89 -14.27
C THR A 341 2.13 3.98 -13.04
N MET A 342 1.37 2.89 -13.12
CA MET A 342 1.36 1.86 -12.07
C MET A 342 2.69 1.10 -12.06
N LEU A 343 3.31 0.92 -13.23
CA LEU A 343 4.66 0.36 -13.33
C LEU A 343 5.70 1.33 -12.77
N ASP A 344 5.57 2.63 -13.04
CA ASP A 344 6.44 3.66 -12.44
C ASP A 344 6.29 3.65 -10.91
N GLY A 345 5.05 3.63 -10.38
CA GLY A 345 4.80 3.49 -8.95
C GLY A 345 5.41 2.21 -8.33
N TYR A 346 5.36 1.07 -9.03
CA TYR A 346 6.04 -0.15 -8.55
C TYR A 346 7.57 -0.01 -8.57
N ARG A 347 8.15 0.66 -9.55
CA ARG A 347 9.59 0.90 -9.60
C ARG A 347 10.03 1.83 -8.47
N THR A 348 9.24 2.87 -8.18
CA THR A 348 9.46 3.76 -7.03
C THR A 348 9.31 3.00 -5.71
N LEU A 349 8.34 2.10 -5.58
CA LEU A 349 8.23 1.23 -4.39
C LEU A 349 9.54 0.46 -4.15
N LEU A 350 10.16 -0.05 -5.21
CA LEU A 350 11.41 -0.79 -5.13
C LEU A 350 12.65 0.10 -4.95
N ASP A 351 12.58 1.41 -5.26
CA ASP A 351 13.61 2.36 -4.83
C ASP A 351 13.64 2.48 -3.30
N HIS A 352 12.50 2.22 -2.64
CA HIS A 352 12.39 2.10 -1.18
C HIS A 352 12.63 0.67 -0.65
N ALA A 353 13.22 -0.24 -1.42
CA ALA A 353 13.44 -1.63 -0.99
C ALA A 353 14.23 -1.75 0.33
N ALA A 354 15.18 -0.84 0.58
CA ALA A 354 15.92 -0.78 1.85
C ALA A 354 15.02 -0.47 3.07
N GLN A 355 13.95 0.32 2.87
CA GLN A 355 12.95 0.61 3.89
C GLN A 355 12.01 -0.58 4.08
N LEU A 356 11.55 -1.19 2.98
CA LEU A 356 10.69 -2.38 3.02
C LEU A 356 11.37 -3.58 3.70
N GLU A 357 12.68 -3.77 3.47
CA GLU A 357 13.46 -4.89 4.03
C GLU A 357 13.41 -4.96 5.56
N ARG A 358 13.17 -3.82 6.23
CA ARG A 358 13.09 -3.73 7.70
C ARG A 358 11.85 -4.41 8.29
N SER A 359 10.73 -4.40 7.57
CA SER A 359 9.45 -5.01 8.00
C SER A 359 9.17 -6.33 7.30
N ASP A 360 9.86 -6.59 6.20
CA ASP A 360 9.68 -7.77 5.38
C ASP A 360 10.08 -9.07 6.13
N PRO A 361 9.23 -10.12 6.13
CA PRO A 361 9.55 -11.39 6.78
C PRO A 361 10.85 -12.04 6.31
N VAL A 362 11.64 -12.55 7.25
CA VAL A 362 12.91 -13.25 6.95
C VAL A 362 12.71 -14.55 6.16
N SER A 363 11.52 -15.15 6.25
CA SER A 363 11.15 -16.38 5.54
C SER A 363 9.69 -16.31 5.09
N LYS A 364 9.42 -16.73 3.86
CA LYS A 364 8.09 -16.74 3.24
C LYS A 364 7.87 -18.01 2.39
N GLY A 365 6.80 -18.01 1.58
CA GLY A 365 6.66 -18.94 0.47
C GLY A 365 7.75 -18.77 -0.59
N SER A 366 7.70 -19.58 -1.65
CA SER A 366 8.70 -19.51 -2.73
C SER A 366 8.71 -18.14 -3.41
N PHE A 367 9.89 -17.55 -3.54
CA PHE A 367 10.11 -16.32 -4.31
C PHE A 367 9.95 -16.62 -5.80
N PHE A 368 9.09 -15.89 -6.51
CA PHE A 368 8.87 -16.07 -7.94
C PHE A 368 9.47 -14.90 -8.72
N TYR A 369 10.46 -15.17 -9.56
CA TYR A 369 11.06 -14.17 -10.44
C TYR A 369 10.21 -14.02 -11.71
N THR A 370 9.28 -13.06 -11.72
CA THR A 370 8.31 -12.88 -12.82
C THR A 370 8.55 -11.64 -13.67
N SER A 371 9.44 -10.73 -13.26
CA SER A 371 9.88 -9.59 -14.05
C SER A 371 11.26 -9.09 -13.65
N HIS A 372 11.83 -8.24 -14.51
CA HIS A 372 13.06 -7.49 -14.27
C HIS A 372 13.10 -6.82 -12.88
N GLU A 373 11.98 -6.20 -12.49
CA GLU A 373 11.84 -5.53 -11.19
C GLU A 373 11.95 -6.49 -9.99
N SER A 374 11.67 -7.80 -10.17
CA SER A 374 11.86 -8.80 -9.11
C SER A 374 13.30 -8.80 -8.56
N ALA A 375 14.29 -8.43 -9.39
CA ALA A 375 15.69 -8.34 -8.97
C ALA A 375 15.97 -7.25 -7.91
N ARG A 376 15.06 -6.28 -7.75
CA ARG A 376 15.20 -5.15 -6.80
C ARG A 376 14.39 -5.37 -5.52
N ARG A 377 13.75 -6.53 -5.34
CA ARG A 377 12.90 -6.81 -4.18
C ARG A 377 13.70 -6.94 -2.88
N PRO A 378 13.07 -6.72 -1.71
CA PRO A 378 13.74 -6.72 -0.40
C PRO A 378 14.53 -8.00 -0.08
N GLU A 379 14.08 -9.16 -0.58
CA GLU A 379 14.76 -10.45 -0.42
C GLU A 379 16.16 -10.44 -1.01
N VAL A 380 16.31 -9.88 -2.21
CA VAL A 380 17.60 -9.78 -2.93
C VAL A 380 18.51 -8.82 -2.18
N VAL A 381 18.00 -7.65 -1.81
CA VAL A 381 18.72 -6.65 -1.00
C VAL A 381 19.21 -7.25 0.32
N ARG A 382 18.34 -7.99 1.02
CA ARG A 382 18.68 -8.70 2.26
C ARG A 382 19.75 -9.75 2.05
N HIS A 383 19.63 -10.56 1.01
CA HIS A 383 20.60 -11.60 0.70
C HIS A 383 21.98 -10.99 0.45
N HIS A 384 22.07 -9.94 -0.37
CA HIS A 384 23.32 -9.22 -0.64
C HIS A 384 23.94 -8.66 0.64
N ARG A 385 23.16 -8.02 1.52
CA ARG A 385 23.63 -7.55 2.84
C ARG A 385 24.12 -8.68 3.76
N ARG A 386 23.61 -9.90 3.58
CA ARG A 386 23.98 -11.06 4.41
C ARG A 386 25.24 -11.77 3.90
N LEU A 387 25.68 -11.52 2.67
CA LEU A 387 26.94 -12.05 2.15
C LEU A 387 28.14 -11.65 3.01
N GLU A 388 28.14 -10.41 3.51
CA GLU A 388 29.15 -9.86 4.43
C GLU A 388 29.27 -10.65 5.74
N ARG A 389 28.30 -11.50 6.07
CA ARG A 389 28.27 -12.30 7.32
C ARG A 389 28.85 -13.70 7.13
N LEU A 390 29.13 -14.09 5.90
CA LEU A 390 29.60 -15.44 5.57
C LEU A 390 31.12 -15.51 5.67
N SER A 391 31.62 -16.61 6.25
CA SER A 391 33.05 -16.90 6.23
C SER A 391 33.43 -17.41 4.84
N VAL A 392 34.42 -16.77 4.23
CA VAL A 392 34.92 -17.11 2.89
C VAL A 392 36.32 -17.72 3.04
N PRO A 393 36.66 -18.80 2.29
CA PRO A 393 38.01 -19.36 2.33
C PRO A 393 39.01 -18.50 1.54
N ASP A 394 40.29 -18.90 1.54
CA ASP A 394 41.36 -18.19 0.81
C ASP A 394 41.14 -18.28 -0.73
N SER A 395 40.61 -19.39 -1.24
CA SER A 395 40.22 -19.54 -2.65
C SER A 395 38.79 -20.08 -2.80
N LEU A 396 37.94 -19.35 -3.53
CA LEU A 396 36.52 -19.69 -3.69
C LEU A 396 36.06 -19.60 -5.15
N LEU A 397 35.45 -20.70 -5.62
CA LEU A 397 34.74 -20.75 -6.89
C LEU A 397 33.25 -20.41 -6.72
N LEU A 398 32.77 -19.42 -7.47
CA LEU A 398 31.35 -19.10 -7.63
C LEU A 398 30.89 -19.66 -8.98
N THR A 399 29.92 -20.58 -9.02
CA THR A 399 29.59 -21.28 -10.27
C THR A 399 28.11 -21.56 -10.49
N GLU A 400 27.66 -21.40 -11.75
CA GLU A 400 26.36 -21.90 -12.25
C GLU A 400 26.39 -23.42 -12.51
N GLY A 401 27.58 -24.03 -12.43
CA GLY A 401 27.85 -25.42 -12.72
C GLY A 401 27.87 -26.35 -11.49
N ASN A 402 28.32 -27.58 -11.75
CA ASN A 402 28.52 -28.58 -10.71
C ASN A 402 29.75 -28.25 -9.86
N GLU A 403 29.85 -28.86 -8.69
CA GLU A 403 31.03 -28.78 -7.83
C GLU A 403 32.28 -29.28 -8.57
N PRO A 404 33.41 -28.55 -8.50
CA PRO A 404 34.64 -28.94 -9.18
C PRO A 404 35.16 -30.26 -8.59
N ARG A 405 35.56 -31.20 -9.45
CA ARG A 405 35.95 -32.55 -9.03
C ARG A 405 37.38 -32.66 -8.49
N ASN A 406 38.19 -31.63 -8.66
CA ASN A 406 39.65 -31.74 -8.59
C ASN A 406 40.32 -31.01 -7.40
N GLY A 407 39.56 -30.45 -6.46
CA GLY A 407 40.13 -29.76 -5.29
C GLY A 407 40.97 -28.52 -5.64
N GLU A 408 40.63 -27.87 -6.76
CA GLU A 408 41.31 -26.67 -7.26
C GLU A 408 41.03 -25.41 -6.43
N PHE A 409 39.91 -25.43 -5.69
CA PHE A 409 39.46 -24.35 -4.82
C PHE A 409 39.20 -24.93 -3.42
N ASP A 410 39.38 -24.11 -2.39
CA ASP A 410 39.14 -24.51 -1.00
C ASP A 410 37.64 -24.73 -0.72
N ASP A 411 36.76 -24.03 -1.44
CA ASP A 411 35.30 -24.26 -1.44
C ASP A 411 34.67 -23.87 -2.81
N SER A 412 33.42 -24.27 -3.02
CA SER A 412 32.62 -23.82 -4.16
C SER A 412 31.19 -23.46 -3.79
N TRP A 413 30.76 -22.28 -4.20
CA TRP A 413 29.43 -21.74 -3.99
C TRP A 413 28.62 -21.77 -5.28
N ARG A 414 27.29 -21.84 -5.13
CA ARG A 414 26.40 -21.64 -6.28
C ARG A 414 26.29 -20.16 -6.57
N ILE A 415 26.05 -19.82 -7.83
CA ILE A 415 25.53 -18.51 -8.20
C ILE A 415 24.15 -18.68 -8.84
N GLU A 416 23.20 -17.85 -8.43
CA GLU A 416 21.82 -17.91 -8.93
C GLU A 416 21.25 -16.50 -9.07
N PRO A 417 21.03 -16.02 -10.31
CA PRO A 417 20.34 -14.76 -10.53
C PRO A 417 18.88 -14.79 -10.00
N PRO A 418 18.39 -13.73 -9.32
CA PRO A 418 19.05 -12.45 -9.05
C PRO A 418 19.92 -12.40 -7.78
N PHE A 419 19.94 -13.44 -6.96
CA PHE A 419 20.58 -13.43 -5.63
C PHE A 419 22.12 -13.41 -5.67
N GLY A 420 22.73 -13.89 -6.75
CA GLY A 420 24.18 -14.00 -6.81
C GLY A 420 24.72 -15.18 -5.99
N PRO A 421 25.90 -15.06 -5.35
CA PRO A 421 26.59 -16.20 -4.78
C PRO A 421 25.98 -16.67 -3.45
N PHE A 422 26.05 -17.97 -3.17
CA PHE A 422 25.72 -18.53 -1.86
C PHE A 422 26.34 -19.92 -1.61
N PRO A 423 26.67 -20.27 -0.35
CA PRO A 423 27.14 -21.61 0.01
C PRO A 423 26.15 -22.70 -0.41
N ARG A 424 26.63 -23.81 -0.97
CA ARG A 424 25.77 -24.93 -1.42
C ARG A 424 24.85 -25.46 -0.32
N ALA A 425 25.27 -25.39 0.94
CA ALA A 425 24.48 -25.77 2.11
C ALA A 425 23.18 -24.95 2.28
N LEU A 426 23.11 -23.73 1.72
CA LEU A 426 21.94 -22.85 1.78
C LEU A 426 20.96 -23.05 0.61
N SER A 427 21.23 -23.95 -0.34
CA SER A 427 20.39 -24.21 -1.52
C SER A 427 18.95 -24.66 -1.23
N LYS A 428 18.62 -24.98 0.02
CA LYS A 428 17.28 -25.37 0.48
C LYS A 428 16.68 -24.36 1.46
N SER A 429 17.30 -23.20 1.60
CA SER A 429 16.88 -22.13 2.50
C SER A 429 16.26 -21.00 1.71
N TYR A 430 15.18 -20.40 2.22
CA TYR A 430 14.61 -19.19 1.63
C TYR A 430 15.62 -18.02 1.65
N PRO A 431 15.68 -17.17 0.59
CA PRO A 431 14.90 -17.21 -0.65
C PRO A 431 15.53 -18.06 -1.77
N LEU A 432 16.59 -18.82 -1.49
CA LEU A 432 17.38 -19.58 -2.47
C LEU A 432 16.71 -20.87 -2.98
N THR A 433 15.44 -21.07 -2.61
CA THR A 433 14.52 -22.04 -3.22
C THR A 433 13.57 -21.35 -4.21
N ALA A 434 14.00 -20.23 -4.78
CA ALA A 434 13.23 -19.42 -5.71
C ALA A 434 12.91 -20.18 -7.00
N GLU A 435 11.79 -19.83 -7.61
CA GLU A 435 11.46 -20.24 -8.97
C GLU A 435 11.90 -19.12 -9.92
N VAL A 436 12.94 -19.41 -10.71
CA VAL A 436 13.56 -18.49 -11.67
C VAL A 436 13.43 -19.08 -13.07
N PRO A 437 13.05 -18.30 -14.10
CA PRO A 437 12.95 -18.80 -15.46
C PRO A 437 14.32 -19.26 -15.99
N GLU A 438 14.35 -20.37 -16.74
CA GLU A 438 15.58 -20.83 -17.41
C GLU A 438 16.19 -19.76 -18.33
N ARG A 439 15.34 -18.92 -18.92
CA ARG A 439 15.74 -17.73 -19.66
C ARG A 439 15.70 -16.52 -18.74
N THR A 440 16.81 -16.27 -18.06
CA THR A 440 17.00 -15.09 -17.21
C THR A 440 17.03 -13.80 -18.04
N ASP A 441 16.74 -12.68 -17.38
CA ASP A 441 16.90 -11.34 -17.97
C ASP A 441 18.16 -10.63 -17.47
N ARG A 442 18.42 -9.46 -18.04
CA ARG A 442 19.60 -8.65 -17.77
C ARG A 442 19.64 -8.15 -16.31
N GLY A 443 18.52 -7.77 -15.72
CA GLY A 443 18.48 -7.24 -14.36
C GLY A 443 18.77 -8.30 -13.31
N ALA A 444 18.33 -9.54 -13.54
CA ALA A 444 18.74 -10.64 -12.67
C ALA A 444 20.26 -10.84 -12.68
N LEU A 445 20.89 -10.77 -13.86
CA LEU A 445 22.34 -10.91 -14.00
C LEU A 445 23.09 -9.73 -13.36
N GLU A 446 22.60 -8.50 -13.55
CA GLU A 446 23.15 -7.30 -12.91
C GLU A 446 23.07 -7.38 -11.39
N ALA A 447 21.94 -7.83 -10.83
CA ALA A 447 21.80 -8.05 -9.40
C ALA A 447 22.75 -9.16 -8.90
N ALA A 448 22.84 -10.28 -9.61
CA ALA A 448 23.76 -11.35 -9.25
C ALA A 448 25.23 -10.87 -9.25
N ALA A 449 25.60 -10.04 -10.22
CA ALA A 449 26.92 -9.41 -10.29
C ALA A 449 27.17 -8.45 -9.11
N ASP A 450 26.19 -7.64 -8.71
CA ASP A 450 26.28 -6.82 -7.47
C ASP A 450 26.53 -7.70 -6.24
N GLY A 451 25.85 -8.84 -6.13
CA GLY A 451 26.10 -9.82 -5.08
C GLY A 451 27.54 -10.36 -5.09
N VAL A 452 28.11 -10.65 -6.26
CA VAL A 452 29.52 -11.06 -6.40
C VAL A 452 30.47 -9.94 -5.99
N ALA A 453 30.24 -8.72 -6.48
CA ALA A 453 31.07 -7.56 -6.17
C ALA A 453 31.10 -7.28 -4.66
N ARG A 454 29.94 -7.32 -3.99
CA ARG A 454 29.85 -7.17 -2.53
C ARG A 454 30.61 -8.25 -1.76
N LEU A 455 30.55 -9.50 -2.21
CA LEU A 455 31.29 -10.58 -1.58
C LEU A 455 32.81 -10.36 -1.70
N ALA A 456 33.27 -9.90 -2.87
CA ALA A 456 34.67 -9.56 -3.13
C ALA A 456 35.15 -8.38 -2.27
N GLU A 457 34.39 -7.27 -2.26
CA GLU A 457 34.69 -6.08 -1.47
C GLU A 457 34.76 -6.37 0.04
N ALA A 458 33.90 -7.27 0.54
CA ALA A 458 33.91 -7.68 1.93
C ALA A 458 35.07 -8.63 2.28
N ASN A 459 35.70 -9.28 1.28
CA ASN A 459 36.74 -10.30 1.46
C ASN A 459 37.93 -10.06 0.50
N PRO A 460 38.67 -8.94 0.62
CA PRO A 460 39.70 -8.55 -0.35
C PRO A 460 40.93 -9.47 -0.39
N GLU A 461 41.09 -10.36 0.60
CA GLU A 461 42.19 -11.33 0.65
C GLU A 461 41.83 -12.67 0.01
N THR A 462 40.54 -12.89 -0.33
CA THR A 462 40.08 -14.11 -0.98
C THR A 462 40.30 -14.02 -2.50
N ALA A 463 40.92 -15.06 -3.07
CA ALA A 463 40.95 -15.26 -4.52
C ALA A 463 39.59 -15.80 -5.01
N LEU A 464 38.78 -14.93 -5.63
CA LEU A 464 37.47 -15.28 -6.17
C LEU A 464 37.54 -15.61 -7.67
N THR A 465 36.86 -16.68 -8.07
CA THR A 465 36.66 -17.02 -9.48
C THR A 465 35.17 -17.19 -9.76
N LEU A 466 34.65 -16.45 -10.75
CA LEU A 466 33.29 -16.57 -11.26
C LEU A 466 33.28 -17.42 -12.53
N ALA A 467 32.66 -18.60 -12.44
CA ALA A 467 32.36 -19.47 -13.57
C ALA A 467 30.90 -19.31 -14.00
N HIS A 468 30.68 -18.60 -15.10
CA HIS A 468 29.37 -18.19 -15.61
C HIS A 468 29.03 -18.86 -16.95
N ARG A 469 27.77 -18.81 -17.40
CA ARG A 469 27.31 -19.34 -18.70
C ARG A 469 26.98 -18.21 -19.66
N GLY A 470 27.99 -17.66 -20.33
CA GLY A 470 27.78 -16.63 -21.36
C GLY A 470 27.10 -15.34 -20.86
N TRP A 471 27.47 -14.85 -19.67
CA TRP A 471 27.00 -13.55 -19.20
C TRP A 471 27.47 -12.43 -20.14
N PRO A 472 26.69 -11.37 -20.35
CA PRO A 472 27.09 -10.22 -21.17
C PRO A 472 28.41 -9.60 -20.68
N ALA A 473 29.32 -9.29 -21.62
CA ALA A 473 30.64 -8.75 -21.31
C ALA A 473 30.59 -7.47 -20.48
N ASP A 474 29.63 -6.59 -20.74
CA ASP A 474 29.45 -5.33 -20.03
C ASP A 474 28.96 -5.50 -18.58
N ILE A 475 28.30 -6.62 -18.25
CA ILE A 475 27.98 -6.97 -16.85
C ILE A 475 29.24 -7.49 -16.15
N LEU A 476 30.04 -8.31 -16.84
CA LEU A 476 31.29 -8.83 -16.30
C LEU A 476 32.32 -7.72 -16.05
N GLU A 477 32.35 -6.69 -16.90
CA GLU A 477 33.18 -5.49 -16.74
C GLU A 477 32.80 -4.65 -15.49
N CYS A 478 31.63 -4.86 -14.89
CA CYS A 478 31.25 -4.22 -13.63
C CYS A 478 31.78 -4.96 -12.38
N LEU A 479 32.33 -6.16 -12.53
CA LEU A 479 32.92 -6.89 -11.41
C LEU A 479 34.29 -6.31 -11.05
N PRO A 480 34.71 -6.38 -9.77
CA PRO A 480 36.07 -6.02 -9.37
C PRO A 480 37.14 -6.76 -10.17
N ASP A 481 38.25 -6.07 -10.51
CA ASP A 481 39.35 -6.58 -11.36
C ASP A 481 40.03 -7.85 -10.80
N ASP A 482 39.91 -8.09 -9.50
CA ASP A 482 40.47 -9.24 -8.78
C ASP A 482 39.57 -10.49 -8.82
N VAL A 483 38.35 -10.39 -9.37
CA VAL A 483 37.49 -11.54 -9.64
C VAL A 483 37.88 -12.19 -10.97
N ALA A 484 38.48 -13.38 -10.92
CA ALA A 484 38.81 -14.14 -12.12
C ALA A 484 37.54 -14.67 -12.82
N LEU A 485 37.54 -14.75 -14.14
CA LEU A 485 36.37 -15.15 -14.94
C LEU A 485 36.61 -16.42 -15.74
N VAL A 486 35.62 -17.32 -15.76
CA VAL A 486 35.61 -18.56 -16.56
C VAL A 486 34.25 -18.68 -17.27
N ASP A 487 34.26 -18.82 -18.60
CA ASP A 487 33.03 -19.04 -19.38
C ASP A 487 32.77 -20.53 -19.60
N LEU A 488 31.76 -21.05 -18.91
CA LEU A 488 31.30 -22.43 -18.99
C LEU A 488 30.57 -22.74 -20.30
N ALA A 489 30.16 -21.74 -21.09
CA ALA A 489 29.51 -21.96 -22.39
C ALA A 489 30.54 -22.23 -23.51
N ALA A 490 31.82 -21.97 -23.25
CA ALA A 490 32.92 -22.21 -24.18
C ALA A 490 33.55 -23.61 -24.03
N GLU A 491 33.13 -24.39 -23.02
CA GLU A 491 33.49 -25.79 -22.76
C GLU A 491 32.41 -26.76 -23.24
#